data_AF-A0A2U1LHF1-F1
#
_entry.id   AF-A0A2U1LHF1-F1
#
_cell.length_a   1.000
_cell.length_b   1.000
_cell.length_c   1.000
_cell.angle_alpha   90.00
_cell.angle_beta   90.00
_cell.angle_gamma   90.00
#
_symmetry.space_group_name_H-M   'P 1'
#
loop_
_entity.id
_entity.type
_entity.pdbx_description
1 polymer ?
#
loop_
_entity_poly.entity_id
_entity_poly.type
_entity_poly.pdbx_seq_one_letter_code
_entity_poly.pdbx_strand_id
1 'polypeptide(L)'
;MPSWDSEDGVGEIISLPRSMKNGSLANNSKMKIETHIGTHVDAPGHVFDRYFDLGFDVDTLDLYVLNGELEPKGDRGSTIAPKKRERRSCDC
;
A
#
# COMPACT_ATOMS: atom_id res chain seq x y z
N MET A 1 1.85 -3.30 -9.50
CA MET A 1 0.73 -2.36 -9.42
C MET A 1 -0.40 -2.95 -10.22
N PRO A 2 -1.63 -3.00 -9.67
CA PRO A 2 -2.70 -3.82 -10.19
C PRO A 2 -3.13 -3.20 -11.50
N SER A 3 -2.79 -3.91 -12.57
CA SER A 3 -3.24 -3.62 -13.91
C SER A 3 -3.19 -2.12 -14.23
N TRP A 4 -2.00 -1.51 -14.09
CA TRP A 4 -1.81 -0.09 -14.35
C TRP A 4 -2.38 0.25 -15.73
N ASP A 5 -3.33 1.20 -15.78
CA ASP A 5 -4.00 1.65 -17.00
C ASP A 5 -4.85 0.57 -17.73
N SER A 6 -5.28 -0.48 -17.03
CA SER A 6 -6.18 -1.50 -17.57
C SER A 6 -7.64 -1.02 -17.58
N GLU A 7 -8.28 -1.10 -18.75
CA GLU A 7 -9.72 -0.86 -18.91
C GLU A 7 -10.58 -1.91 -18.18
N ASP A 8 -10.08 -3.14 -18.04
CA ASP A 8 -10.80 -4.28 -17.44
C ASP A 8 -10.73 -4.30 -15.90
N GLY A 9 -9.90 -3.43 -15.31
CA GLY A 9 -9.64 -3.41 -13.88
C GLY A 9 -9.09 -4.73 -13.34
N VAL A 10 -9.44 -5.07 -12.10
CA VAL A 10 -8.84 -6.18 -11.34
C VAL A 10 -9.50 -7.55 -11.61
N GLY A 11 -10.69 -7.57 -12.22
CA GLY A 11 -11.45 -8.82 -12.46
C GLY A 11 -12.03 -9.47 -11.20
N GLU A 12 -12.27 -10.80 -11.24
CA GLU A 12 -12.84 -11.57 -10.13
C GLU A 12 -11.79 -11.83 -9.03
N ILE A 13 -11.93 -11.15 -7.90
CA ILE A 13 -11.02 -11.28 -6.75
C ILE A 13 -11.46 -12.29 -5.69
N ILE A 14 -12.72 -12.72 -5.70
CA ILE A 14 -13.33 -13.60 -4.70
C ILE A 14 -14.02 -14.76 -5.39
N SER A 15 -13.68 -15.98 -4.99
CA SER A 15 -14.42 -17.20 -5.32
C SER A 15 -15.01 -17.82 -4.06
N LEU A 16 -16.13 -18.55 -4.18
CA LEU A 16 -16.85 -19.14 -3.05
C LEU A 16 -16.82 -20.69 -3.08
N PRO A 17 -15.68 -21.33 -2.72
CA PRO A 17 -15.54 -22.79 -2.78
C PRO A 17 -16.50 -23.55 -1.85
N ARG A 18 -16.95 -22.96 -0.73
CA ARG A 18 -17.99 -23.54 0.12
C ARG A 18 -19.04 -22.52 0.51
N SER A 19 -20.32 -22.93 0.47
CA SER A 19 -21.46 -22.08 0.80
C SER A 19 -22.43 -22.78 1.74
N MET A 20 -22.97 -22.04 2.71
CA MET A 20 -24.05 -22.52 3.57
C MET A 20 -25.32 -22.86 2.79
N LYS A 21 -25.54 -22.17 1.65
CA LYS A 21 -26.64 -22.52 0.73
C LYS A 21 -26.49 -23.93 0.15
N ASN A 22 -25.26 -24.45 0.10
CA ASN A 22 -24.94 -25.79 -0.41
C ASN A 22 -24.64 -26.78 0.73
N GLY A 23 -25.10 -26.50 1.95
CA GLY A 23 -24.97 -27.40 3.10
C GLY A 23 -23.64 -27.33 3.86
N SER A 24 -22.77 -26.37 3.54
CA SER A 24 -21.56 -26.11 4.34
C SER A 24 -21.93 -25.47 5.70
N LEU A 25 -21.13 -25.71 6.74
CA LEU A 25 -21.30 -25.07 8.06
C LEU A 25 -21.02 -23.56 8.02
N ALA A 26 -20.25 -23.10 7.03
CA ALA A 26 -19.92 -21.70 6.82
C ALA A 26 -19.76 -21.37 5.33
N ASN A 27 -19.81 -20.08 5.01
CA ASN A 27 -19.41 -19.56 3.70
C ASN A 27 -17.89 -19.36 3.73
N ASN A 28 -17.15 -20.14 2.95
CA ASN A 28 -15.71 -19.99 2.85
C ASN A 28 -15.40 -19.37 1.50
N SER A 29 -14.89 -18.14 1.52
CA SER A 29 -14.38 -17.47 0.33
C SER A 29 -12.88 -17.70 0.19
N LYS A 30 -12.42 -17.78 -1.05
CA LYS A 30 -11.01 -17.68 -1.40
C LYS A 30 -10.82 -16.36 -2.14
N MET A 31 -9.99 -15.49 -1.57
CA MET A 31 -9.63 -14.22 -2.15
C MET A 31 -8.24 -14.31 -2.79
N LYS A 32 -8.08 -13.78 -3.99
CA LYS A 32 -6.78 -13.57 -4.64
C LYS A 32 -6.72 -12.12 -5.09
N ILE A 33 -5.80 -11.37 -4.49
CA ILE A 33 -5.62 -9.94 -4.74
C ILE A 33 -4.14 -9.64 -4.96
N GLU A 34 -3.86 -8.63 -5.78
CA GLU A 34 -2.58 -7.93 -5.76
C GLU A 34 -2.51 -6.97 -4.56
N THR A 35 -1.32 -6.74 -4.02
CA THR A 35 -1.13 -5.93 -2.80
C THR A 35 -1.53 -4.46 -2.97
N HIS A 36 -1.59 -3.99 -4.20
CA HIS A 36 -1.85 -2.59 -4.55
C HIS A 36 -3.32 -2.27 -4.83
N ILE A 37 -4.26 -3.05 -4.29
CA ILE A 37 -5.70 -2.86 -4.53
C ILE A 37 -6.33 -2.08 -3.37
N GLY A 38 -7.05 -1.00 -3.69
CA GLY A 38 -7.74 -0.16 -2.70
C GLY A 38 -6.78 0.69 -1.87
N THR A 39 -7.22 1.14 -0.69
CA THR A 39 -6.36 1.86 0.26
C THR A 39 -5.37 0.88 0.88
N HIS A 40 -4.09 1.08 0.61
CA HIS A 40 -3.00 0.21 1.07
C HIS A 40 -1.76 1.03 1.43
N VAL A 41 -0.74 0.34 1.94
CA VAL A 41 0.59 0.89 2.20
C VAL A 41 1.64 0.05 1.48
N ASP A 42 2.73 0.69 1.10
CA ASP A 42 3.87 0.04 0.45
C ASP A 42 5.04 -0.10 1.41
N ALA A 43 5.72 -1.24 1.35
CA ALA A 43 7.02 -1.43 1.97
C ALA A 43 8.14 -0.80 1.12
N PRO A 44 9.29 -0.42 1.70
CA PRO A 44 10.43 0.08 0.94
C PRO A 44 10.92 -0.90 -0.14
N GLY A 45 10.87 -2.20 0.14
CA GLY A 45 11.18 -3.26 -0.83
C GLY A 45 10.25 -3.30 -2.04
N HIS A 46 9.09 -2.63 -1.99
CA HIS A 46 8.18 -2.53 -3.13
C HIS A 46 8.82 -1.79 -4.33
N VAL A 47 9.66 -0.79 -4.05
CA VAL A 47 10.24 0.11 -5.07
C VAL A 47 11.75 -0.14 -5.24
N PHE A 48 12.44 -0.56 -4.18
CA PHE A 48 13.89 -0.72 -4.18
C PHE A 48 14.29 -2.17 -3.93
N ASP A 49 14.84 -2.81 -4.96
CA ASP A 49 15.28 -4.21 -4.97
C ASP A 49 16.20 -4.56 -3.79
N ARG A 50 17.20 -3.72 -3.51
CA ARG A 50 18.09 -3.91 -2.36
C ARG A 50 17.35 -3.99 -1.03
N TYR A 51 16.26 -3.25 -0.86
CA TYR A 51 15.48 -3.30 0.37
C TYR A 51 14.58 -4.53 0.45
N PHE A 52 14.19 -5.10 -0.69
CA PHE A 52 13.53 -6.39 -0.74
C PHE A 52 14.47 -7.51 -0.26
N ASP A 53 15.70 -7.56 -0.78
CA ASP A 53 16.71 -8.57 -0.38
C ASP A 53 17.10 -8.48 1.10
N LEU A 54 17.10 -7.27 1.65
CA LEU A 54 17.40 -7.03 3.07
C LEU A 54 16.22 -7.35 3.99
N GLY A 55 15.05 -7.73 3.44
CA GLY A 55 13.87 -8.12 4.21
C GLY A 55 13.07 -6.94 4.77
N PHE A 56 13.19 -5.73 4.20
CA PHE A 56 12.34 -4.59 4.57
C PHE A 56 10.96 -4.72 3.90
N ASP A 57 10.19 -5.70 4.37
CA ASP A 57 8.84 -6.01 3.91
C ASP A 57 7.77 -5.41 4.85
N VAL A 58 6.49 -5.52 4.49
CA VAL A 58 5.35 -4.88 5.17
C VAL A 58 5.20 -5.27 6.65
N ASP A 59 5.68 -6.46 7.03
CA ASP A 59 5.68 -6.96 8.41
C ASP A 59 6.81 -6.36 9.28
N THR A 60 7.72 -5.60 8.67
CA THR A 60 8.80 -4.87 9.36
C THR A 60 8.48 -3.40 9.60
N LEU A 61 7.33 -2.91 9.11
CA LEU A 61 6.92 -1.52 9.26
C LEU A 61 6.57 -1.17 10.72
N ASP A 62 6.90 0.05 11.13
CA ASP A 62 6.60 0.55 12.47
C ASP A 62 5.09 0.85 12.63
N LEU A 63 4.42 0.05 13.47
CA LEU A 63 3.00 0.23 13.78
C LEU A 63 2.69 1.59 14.43
N TYR A 64 3.64 2.20 15.15
CA TYR A 64 3.42 3.54 15.69
C TYR A 64 3.26 4.58 14.58
N VAL A 65 3.99 4.43 13.48
CA VAL A 65 3.83 5.28 12.29
C VAL A 65 2.49 5.02 11.60
N LEU A 66 2.07 3.76 11.50
CA LEU A 66 0.81 3.39 10.86
C LEU A 66 -0.45 3.77 11.68
N ASN A 67 -0.31 3.91 12.99
CA ASN A 67 -1.41 4.22 13.92
C ASN A 67 -1.31 5.62 14.54
N GLY A 68 -0.24 6.37 14.22
CA GLY A 68 0.05 7.67 14.83
C GLY A 68 -0.99 8.74 14.51
N GLU A 69 -1.13 9.71 15.41
CA GLU A 69 -2.02 10.84 15.20
C GLU A 69 -1.60 11.63 13.96
N LEU A 70 -2.55 11.80 13.05
CA LEU A 70 -2.37 12.70 11.93
C LEU A 70 -2.60 14.13 12.45
N GLU A 71 -1.52 14.91 12.53
CA GLU A 71 -1.63 16.36 12.65
C GLU A 71 -2.60 16.88 11.57
N PRO A 72 -3.66 17.63 11.94
CA PRO A 72 -4.64 18.09 10.98
C PRO A 72 -3.94 18.96 9.93
N LYS A 73 -3.86 18.45 8.70
CA LYS A 73 -3.38 19.24 7.56
C LYS A 73 -4.44 20.28 7.24
N GLY A 74 -4.23 21.52 7.68
CA GLY A 74 -4.98 22.66 7.18
C GLY A 74 -4.90 22.71 5.65
N ASP A 75 -6.00 23.13 5.01
CA ASP A 75 -6.21 23.15 3.56
C ASP A 75 -5.03 23.78 2.81
N ARG A 76 -4.06 22.95 2.44
CA ARG A 76 -2.96 23.32 1.54
C ARG A 76 -3.01 22.38 0.36
N GLY A 77 -3.74 22.82 -0.65
CA GLY A 77 -3.68 22.24 -1.98
C GLY A 77 -2.27 22.32 -2.57
N SER A 78 -1.99 21.35 -3.45
CA SER A 78 -0.85 21.26 -4.37
C SER A 78 0.53 20.95 -3.75
N THR A 79 1.08 19.80 -4.17
CA THR A 79 2.49 19.36 -4.07
C THR A 79 3.17 19.51 -2.69
N ILE A 80 3.23 18.40 -1.95
CA ILE A 80 4.10 18.25 -0.78
C ILE A 80 5.52 17.92 -1.27
N ALA A 81 6.16 18.87 -1.94
CA ALA A 81 7.61 18.86 -2.10
C ALA A 81 8.16 19.97 -1.22
N PRO A 82 9.14 19.72 -0.34
CA PRO A 82 9.86 20.83 0.27
C PRO A 82 10.50 21.64 -0.86
N LYS A 83 10.20 22.94 -0.93
CA LYS A 83 10.91 23.86 -1.84
C LYS A 83 12.40 23.61 -1.63
N LYS A 84 13.13 23.25 -2.71
CA LYS A 84 14.59 23.08 -2.69
C LYS A 84 15.18 24.25 -1.91
N ARG A 85 15.68 23.98 -0.70
CA ARG A 85 16.51 24.94 0.02
C ARG A 85 17.80 25.00 -0.76
N GLU A 86 17.99 26.09 -1.51
CA GLU A 86 19.23 26.38 -2.20
C GLU A 86 20.37 26.26 -1.18
N ARG A 87 21.28 25.32 -1.44
CA ARG A 87 22.45 25.12 -0.59
C ARG A 87 23.27 26.41 -0.68
N ARG A 88 23.21 27.25 0.36
CA ARG A 88 24.27 28.22 0.56
C ARG A 88 25.54 27.42 0.79
N SER A 89 26.51 27.60 -0.11
CA SER A 89 27.87 27.12 0.07
C SER A 89 28.35 27.58 1.45
N CYS A 90 28.71 26.63 2.30
CA CYS A 90 29.67 26.90 3.34
C CYS A 90 31.03 26.68 2.68
N ASP A 91 31.61 27.76 2.16
CA ASP A 91 33.05 27.83 1.97
C ASP A 91 33.68 28.07 3.35
N CYS A 92 34.55 27.12 3.73
CA CYS A 92 35.51 27.12 4.85
C CYS A 92 34.99 27.36 6.27
#